data_AF-A0A7E6F0H5-F1
#
_entry.id   AF-A0A7E6F0H5-F1
#
_cell.length_a   1.000
_cell.length_b   1.000
_cell.length_c   1.000
_cell.angle_alpha   90.00
_cell.angle_beta   90.00
_cell.angle_gamma   90.00
#
_symmetry.space_group_name_H-M   'P 1'
#
loop_
_entity.id
_entity.type
_entity.pdbx_description
1 polymer ?
#
loop_
_entity_poly.entity_id
_entity_poly.type
_entity_poly.pdbx_seq_one_letter_code
_entity_poly.pdbx_strand_id
1 'polypeptide(L)'
;MNSLRYISYKCSISFSVFCKESTTSTSNGTFYWPITKIGTDVTIPCHANVATRHCSSGEMVHLEMPTNQYGTSPKCSPFTGVWQEPDMSQCYNTEGITQQLKNITSEDINEENVEEVSTILSNISKKSVYFKAEDIDLAVDIQEKMLPLISNVSADITLKNILPSINNMIDTPEEILVEAEQSDGTGSRLLDIIEAIPEEIPLEGQQLTVLHPNLGIGAIKVEKDTFNGAVYGISFGNKENEAKTMVQYFLMISPLLTVCSKYPN
;
A
#
# COMPACT_ATOMS: atom_id res chain seq x y z
N MET A 1 -12.46 57.77 57.57
CA MET A 1 -11.78 57.29 56.34
C MET A 1 -11.66 55.78 56.43
N ASN A 2 -12.63 55.02 55.89
CA ASN A 2 -12.57 53.56 55.90
C ASN A 2 -12.10 53.06 54.54
N SER A 3 -10.96 52.37 54.55
CA SER A 3 -10.27 51.78 53.41
C SER A 3 -11.09 50.63 52.83
N LEU A 4 -11.54 50.77 51.58
CA LEU A 4 -12.09 49.68 50.78
C LEU A 4 -10.92 48.81 50.28
N ARG A 5 -10.72 47.65 50.92
CA ARG A 5 -9.83 46.61 50.40
C ARG A 5 -10.51 45.92 49.21
N TYR A 6 -10.00 46.16 48.01
CA TYR A 6 -10.32 45.35 46.83
C TYR A 6 -9.70 43.96 47.01
N ILE A 7 -10.53 42.95 47.29
CA ILE A 7 -10.10 41.55 47.25
C ILE A 7 -10.12 41.12 45.79
N SER A 8 -8.94 41.09 45.16
CA SER A 8 -8.73 40.47 43.87
C SER A 8 -8.64 38.95 44.06
N TYR A 9 -9.69 38.22 43.68
CA TYR A 9 -9.65 36.77 43.63
C TYR A 9 -8.93 36.34 42.34
N LYS A 10 -7.69 35.87 42.47
CA LYS A 10 -6.97 35.18 41.38
C LYS A 10 -7.62 33.81 41.15
N CYS A 11 -8.30 33.64 40.03
CA CYS A 11 -8.75 32.33 39.56
C CYS A 11 -7.58 31.63 38.85
N SER A 12 -7.14 30.47 39.37
CA SER A 12 -6.14 29.63 38.70
C SER A 12 -6.85 28.68 37.74
N ILE A 13 -7.14 29.15 36.53
CA ILE A 13 -7.73 28.34 35.45
C ILE A 13 -6.63 27.48 34.81
N SER A 14 -6.77 26.16 34.83
CA SER A 14 -6.04 25.30 33.89
C SER A 14 -6.81 25.31 32.58
N PHE A 15 -6.39 26.16 31.64
CA PHE A 15 -6.96 26.20 30.30
C PHE A 15 -6.48 24.96 29.55
N SER A 16 -7.40 24.06 29.15
CA SER A 16 -7.04 23.05 28.15
C SER A 16 -7.12 23.67 26.77
N VAL A 17 -6.10 24.45 26.40
CA VAL A 17 -5.99 25.12 25.09
C VAL A 17 -5.73 24.14 23.93
N PHE A 18 -5.97 22.86 24.15
CA PHE A 18 -5.70 21.77 23.23
C PHE A 18 -6.87 20.79 23.20
N CYS A 19 -7.11 20.21 22.04
CA CYS A 19 -7.77 18.91 21.92
C CYS A 19 -6.79 17.84 22.38
N LYS A 20 -7.29 16.92 23.22
CA LYS A 20 -6.51 15.76 23.69
C LYS A 20 -6.27 14.79 22.53
N GLU A 21 -5.35 13.85 22.72
CA GLU A 21 -5.21 12.73 21.79
C GLU A 21 -6.55 12.00 21.59
N SER A 22 -6.78 11.53 20.38
CA SER A 22 -8.01 10.83 20.00
C SER A 22 -7.71 9.80 18.93
N THR A 23 -8.56 8.79 18.82
CA THR A 23 -8.47 7.77 17.78
C THR A 23 -9.75 7.73 16.97
N THR A 24 -9.62 7.54 15.65
CA THR A 24 -10.75 7.24 14.77
C THR A 24 -10.52 5.86 14.17
N SER A 25 -11.42 4.93 14.44
CA SER A 25 -11.41 3.61 13.80
C SER A 25 -12.37 3.59 12.62
N THR A 26 -11.90 3.15 11.47
CA THR A 26 -12.70 2.92 10.26
C THR A 26 -12.52 1.47 9.80
N SER A 27 -13.22 1.06 8.74
CA SER A 27 -13.01 -0.26 8.12
C SER A 27 -11.56 -0.48 7.66
N ASN A 28 -10.83 0.61 7.37
CA ASN A 28 -9.50 0.56 6.76
C ASN A 28 -8.36 0.80 7.75
N GLY A 29 -8.66 0.89 9.05
CA GLY A 29 -7.66 0.99 10.11
C GLY A 29 -8.00 1.95 11.23
N THR A 30 -7.01 2.19 12.10
CA THR A 30 -7.13 3.10 13.24
C THR A 30 -6.17 4.26 13.07
N PHE A 31 -6.73 5.47 13.08
CA PHE A 31 -5.99 6.73 12.92
C PHE A 31 -5.80 7.41 14.28
N TYR A 32 -4.59 7.89 14.52
CA TYR A 32 -4.19 8.52 15.78
C TYR A 32 -4.03 10.03 15.60
N TRP A 33 -4.83 10.79 16.33
CA TRP A 33 -4.82 12.25 16.33
C TRP A 33 -3.97 12.77 17.50
N PRO A 34 -2.89 13.52 17.25
CA PRO A 34 -2.01 14.04 18.30
C PRO A 34 -2.67 15.17 19.08
N ILE A 35 -2.15 15.48 20.27
CA ILE A 35 -2.56 16.66 21.04
C ILE A 35 -2.39 17.92 20.18
N THR A 36 -3.46 18.70 20.03
CA THR A 36 -3.55 19.76 19.02
C THR A 36 -4.11 21.03 19.60
N LYS A 37 -3.53 22.18 19.27
CA LYS A 37 -3.99 23.48 19.77
C LYS A 37 -5.36 23.84 19.16
N ILE A 38 -6.23 24.45 19.97
CA ILE A 38 -7.51 24.99 19.50
C ILE A 38 -7.30 25.97 18.33
N GLY A 39 -8.13 25.85 17.30
CA GLY A 39 -8.09 26.63 16.07
C GLY A 39 -7.09 26.11 15.03
N THR A 40 -6.56 24.90 15.22
CA THR A 40 -5.58 24.29 14.31
C THR A 40 -6.16 23.06 13.61
N ASP A 41 -5.88 22.93 12.32
CA ASP A 41 -6.08 21.70 11.56
C ASP A 41 -4.87 20.80 11.70
N VAL A 42 -5.12 19.52 11.94
CA VAL A 42 -4.11 18.49 11.85
C VAL A 42 -4.30 17.71 10.58
N THR A 43 -3.16 17.44 9.93
CA THR A 43 -3.06 16.56 8.80
C THR A 43 -2.26 15.33 9.24
N ILE A 44 -2.87 14.14 9.14
CA ILE A 44 -2.17 12.87 9.36
C ILE A 44 -2.11 12.10 8.04
N PRO A 45 -1.04 11.34 7.80
CA PRO A 45 -0.99 10.47 6.63
C PRO A 45 -2.09 9.40 6.75
N CYS A 46 -2.82 9.19 5.66
CA CYS A 46 -3.69 8.03 5.49
C CYS A 46 -3.45 7.46 4.10
N HIS A 47 -2.92 6.24 4.06
CA HIS A 47 -2.64 5.57 2.79
C HIS A 47 -1.68 6.40 1.91
N ALA A 48 -2.05 6.73 0.67
CA ALA A 48 -1.27 7.59 -0.24
C ALA A 48 -1.66 9.08 -0.17
N ASN A 49 -2.57 9.46 0.72
CA ASN A 49 -3.13 10.80 0.86
C ASN A 49 -3.05 11.27 2.33
N VAL A 50 -3.90 12.22 2.71
CA VAL A 50 -3.95 12.77 4.05
C VAL A 50 -5.37 12.86 4.59
N ALA A 51 -5.54 12.57 5.87
CA ALA A 51 -6.75 12.86 6.62
C ALA A 51 -6.56 14.20 7.32
N THR A 52 -7.61 15.01 7.36
CA THR A 52 -7.58 16.26 8.10
C THR A 52 -8.61 16.28 9.23
N ARG A 53 -8.29 16.96 10.33
CA ARG A 53 -9.23 17.13 11.43
C ARG A 53 -8.98 18.44 12.14
N HIS A 54 -10.06 19.17 12.38
CA HIS A 54 -10.01 20.47 13.01
C HIS A 54 -10.22 20.37 14.53
N CYS A 55 -9.35 21.03 15.30
CA CYS A 55 -9.54 21.19 16.74
C CYS A 55 -10.28 22.50 17.05
N SER A 56 -11.56 22.42 17.41
CA SER A 56 -12.38 23.58 17.75
C SER A 56 -12.39 23.92 19.23
N SER A 57 -12.78 25.16 19.56
CA SER A 57 -13.16 25.52 20.92
C SER A 57 -14.54 24.92 21.21
N GLY A 58 -14.65 24.10 22.26
CA GLY A 58 -15.96 23.65 22.74
C GLY A 58 -16.83 24.81 23.24
N GLU A 59 -18.15 24.66 23.12
CA GLU A 59 -19.11 25.59 23.71
C GLU A 59 -18.97 25.62 25.23
N MET A 60 -19.19 26.80 25.80
CA MET A 60 -19.18 27.00 27.24
C MET A 60 -20.37 26.24 27.82
N VAL A 61 -20.14 25.10 28.47
CA VAL A 61 -21.17 24.48 29.30
C VAL A 61 -21.45 25.47 30.43
N HIS A 62 -22.54 26.23 30.28
CA HIS A 62 -23.17 26.95 31.37
C HIS A 62 -23.64 25.90 32.37
N LEU A 63 -22.75 25.48 33.27
CA LEU A 63 -23.19 24.84 34.50
C LEU A 63 -24.09 25.86 35.20
N GLU A 64 -25.38 25.53 35.31
CA GLU A 64 -26.37 26.35 35.99
C GLU A 64 -25.77 26.90 37.30
N MET A 65 -25.80 28.22 37.44
CA MET A 65 -25.25 28.86 38.62
C MET A 65 -25.98 28.34 39.85
N PRO A 66 -25.30 27.76 40.86
CA PRO A 66 -25.96 27.46 42.11
C PRO A 66 -26.35 28.80 42.75
N THR A 67 -27.64 29.04 42.88
CA THR A 67 -28.24 30.12 43.67
C THR A 67 -27.97 29.89 45.15
N ASN A 68 -26.71 29.97 45.57
CA ASN A 68 -26.35 29.93 46.99
C ASN A 68 -25.65 31.23 47.39
N GLN A 69 -26.30 31.98 48.28
CA GLN A 69 -25.87 33.27 48.85
C GLN A 69 -24.63 33.18 49.76
N TYR A 70 -23.82 32.13 49.66
CA TYR A 70 -22.59 31.97 50.44
C TYR A 70 -21.42 31.59 49.54
N GLY A 71 -20.72 32.61 49.03
CA GLY A 71 -19.26 32.65 48.92
C GLY A 71 -18.52 31.56 48.12
N THR A 72 -19.14 30.85 47.19
CA THR A 72 -18.38 30.02 46.22
C THR A 72 -18.08 30.84 44.97
N SER A 73 -16.79 31.07 44.70
CA SER A 73 -16.29 31.71 43.46
C SER A 73 -16.99 31.13 42.22
N PRO A 74 -17.26 31.95 41.18
CA PRO A 74 -17.74 31.44 39.91
C PRO A 74 -16.80 30.34 39.42
N LYS A 75 -17.31 29.12 39.23
CA LYS A 75 -16.56 28.07 38.54
C LYS A 75 -16.40 28.52 37.10
N CYS A 76 -15.28 29.14 36.76
CA CYS A 76 -14.90 29.39 35.38
C CYS A 76 -14.88 28.03 34.66
N SER A 77 -15.82 27.82 33.74
CA SER A 77 -15.87 26.60 32.94
C SER A 77 -14.63 26.59 32.04
N PRO A 78 -13.76 25.57 32.11
CA PRO A 78 -12.59 25.52 31.26
C PRO A 78 -13.03 25.33 29.80
N PHE A 79 -12.56 26.19 28.90
CA PHE A 79 -12.61 25.87 27.47
C PHE A 79 -11.80 24.59 27.28
N THR A 80 -12.46 23.55 26.78
CA THR A 80 -11.82 22.32 26.36
C THR A 80 -11.86 22.26 24.84
N GLY A 81 -10.72 21.94 24.22
CA GLY A 81 -10.69 21.66 22.79
C GLY A 81 -11.57 20.46 22.48
N VAL A 82 -12.43 20.60 21.47
CA VAL A 82 -13.31 19.55 20.96
C VAL A 82 -12.89 19.25 19.54
N TRP A 83 -12.59 17.99 19.27
CA TRP A 83 -12.34 17.53 17.92
C TRP A 83 -13.62 17.58 17.09
N GLN A 84 -13.56 18.18 15.90
CA GLN A 84 -14.59 18.00 14.90
C GLN A 84 -14.52 16.61 14.28
N GLU A 85 -15.51 16.26 13.45
CA GLU A 85 -15.44 15.05 12.64
C GLU A 85 -14.22 15.11 11.70
N PRO A 86 -13.45 14.03 11.56
CA PRO A 86 -12.33 13.99 10.64
C PRO A 86 -12.82 13.97 9.20
N ASP A 87 -12.19 14.77 8.35
CA ASP A 87 -12.32 14.65 6.91
C ASP A 87 -11.37 13.55 6.42
N MET A 88 -12.00 12.43 6.05
CA MET A 88 -11.34 11.23 5.53
C MET A 88 -11.55 11.09 4.01
N SER A 89 -12.12 12.08 3.33
CA SER A 89 -12.51 11.98 1.91
C SER A 89 -11.35 11.61 0.99
N GLN A 90 -10.17 12.18 1.24
CA GLN A 90 -8.97 11.91 0.45
C GLN A 90 -8.36 10.53 0.75
N CYS A 91 -8.58 9.97 1.93
CA CYS A 91 -8.09 8.64 2.28
C CYS A 91 -8.70 7.54 1.41
N TYR A 92 -9.92 7.76 0.92
CA TYR A 92 -10.66 6.82 0.10
C TYR A 92 -10.69 7.19 -1.39
N ASN A 93 -10.03 8.28 -1.77
CA ASN A 93 -9.98 8.70 -3.17
C ASN A 93 -8.90 7.91 -3.92
N THR A 94 -9.29 6.75 -4.44
CA THR A 94 -8.47 5.91 -5.34
C THR A 94 -8.76 6.18 -6.82
N GLU A 95 -9.68 7.09 -7.16
CA GLU A 95 -10.02 7.40 -8.56
C GLU A 95 -8.79 7.85 -9.37
N GLY A 96 -7.85 8.53 -8.73
CA GLY A 96 -6.58 8.91 -9.35
C GLY A 96 -5.75 7.71 -9.81
N ILE A 97 -5.78 6.58 -9.08
CA ILE A 97 -5.08 5.34 -9.45
C ILE A 97 -5.76 4.74 -10.68
N THR A 98 -7.08 4.55 -10.62
CA THR A 98 -7.86 4.00 -11.73
C THR A 98 -7.67 4.82 -13.00
N GLN A 99 -7.71 6.15 -12.90
CA GLN A 99 -7.54 7.01 -14.06
C GLN A 99 -6.13 6.91 -14.65
N GLN A 100 -5.09 6.79 -13.82
CA GLN A 100 -3.73 6.57 -14.30
C GLN A 100 -3.62 5.24 -15.05
N LEU A 101 -4.18 4.16 -14.50
CA LEU A 101 -4.19 2.85 -15.15
C LEU A 101 -4.98 2.87 -16.47
N LYS A 102 -6.14 3.54 -16.51
CA LYS A 102 -6.92 3.73 -17.75
C LYS A 102 -6.15 4.49 -18.82
N ASN A 103 -5.42 5.54 -18.43
CA ASN A 103 -4.59 6.30 -19.36
C ASN A 103 -3.52 5.39 -19.98
N ILE A 104 -2.78 4.64 -19.16
CA ILE A 104 -1.75 3.70 -19.65
C ILE A 104 -2.38 2.61 -20.53
N THR A 105 -3.52 2.05 -20.11
CA THR A 105 -4.22 1.01 -20.88
C THR A 105 -4.67 1.54 -22.25
N SER A 106 -4.91 2.84 -22.39
CA SER A 106 -5.25 3.46 -23.68
C SER A 106 -4.04 3.75 -24.58
N GLU A 107 -2.83 3.66 -24.05
CA GLU A 107 -1.59 3.85 -24.81
C GLU A 107 -1.25 2.61 -25.65
N ASP A 108 -0.58 2.85 -26.78
CA ASP A 108 0.03 1.80 -27.58
C ASP A 108 1.42 1.50 -27.01
N ILE A 109 1.58 0.32 -26.41
CA ILE A 109 2.81 -0.07 -25.74
C ILE A 109 3.67 -0.86 -26.73
N ASN A 110 4.90 -0.40 -26.92
CA ASN A 110 5.87 -0.95 -27.87
C ASN A 110 7.29 -0.91 -27.30
N GLU A 111 8.26 -1.39 -28.07
CA GLU A 111 9.67 -1.50 -27.64
C GLU A 111 10.30 -0.14 -27.25
N GLU A 112 9.80 0.98 -27.78
CA GLU A 112 10.34 2.32 -27.51
C GLU A 112 9.87 2.88 -26.16
N ASN A 113 8.65 2.53 -25.71
CA ASN A 113 8.04 3.11 -24.51
C ASN A 113 7.83 2.12 -23.35
N VAL A 114 8.03 0.81 -23.55
CA VAL A 114 7.79 -0.22 -22.53
C VAL A 114 8.60 -0.01 -21.24
N GLU A 115 9.81 0.56 -21.33
CA GLU A 115 10.60 0.90 -20.13
C GLU A 115 9.90 1.97 -19.27
N GLU A 116 9.40 3.04 -19.89
CA GLU A 116 8.69 4.12 -19.20
C GLU A 116 7.37 3.60 -18.63
N VAL A 117 6.58 2.91 -19.44
CA VAL A 117 5.27 2.35 -19.04
C VAL A 117 5.43 1.37 -17.88
N SER A 118 6.38 0.43 -17.97
CA SER A 118 6.62 -0.53 -16.89
C SER A 118 7.10 0.15 -15.60
N THR A 119 7.88 1.23 -15.71
CA THR A 119 8.31 2.03 -14.55
C THR A 119 7.12 2.72 -13.87
N ILE A 120 6.22 3.30 -14.67
CA ILE A 120 5.00 3.94 -14.16
C ILE A 120 4.12 2.89 -13.46
N LEU A 121 3.85 1.76 -14.12
CA LEU A 121 3.05 0.68 -13.55
C LEU A 121 3.67 0.14 -12.25
N SER A 122 4.98 -0.09 -12.23
CA SER A 122 5.71 -0.50 -11.02
C SER A 122 5.51 0.50 -9.88
N ASN A 123 5.54 1.80 -10.15
CA ASN A 123 5.28 2.81 -9.12
C ASN A 123 3.82 2.86 -8.65
N ILE A 124 2.85 2.65 -9.55
CA ILE A 124 1.42 2.57 -9.20
C ILE A 124 1.17 1.32 -8.35
N SER A 125 1.72 0.17 -8.74
CA SER A 125 1.54 -1.13 -8.07
C SER A 125 2.00 -1.14 -6.62
N LYS A 126 2.93 -0.27 -6.20
CA LYS A 126 3.32 -0.10 -4.78
C LYS A 126 2.15 0.30 -3.87
N LYS A 127 1.02 0.72 -4.46
CA LYS A 127 -0.23 1.07 -3.79
C LYS A 127 -1.29 -0.04 -3.90
N SER A 128 -0.90 -1.26 -4.29
CA SER A 128 -1.77 -2.42 -4.54
C SER A 128 -2.72 -2.77 -3.39
N VAL A 129 -2.32 -2.51 -2.15
CA VAL A 129 -3.18 -2.66 -0.96
C VAL A 129 -4.45 -1.79 -1.01
N TYR A 130 -4.50 -0.78 -1.88
CA TYR A 130 -5.63 0.13 -2.09
C TYR A 130 -6.35 -0.08 -3.41
N PHE A 131 -5.95 -1.08 -4.20
CA PHE A 131 -6.62 -1.35 -5.46
C PHE A 131 -8.03 -1.87 -5.20
N LYS A 132 -8.94 -1.50 -6.09
CA LYS A 132 -10.21 -2.23 -6.29
C LYS A 132 -10.05 -3.24 -7.43
N ALA A 133 -11.05 -4.09 -7.63
CA ALA A 133 -11.01 -5.14 -8.65
C ALA A 133 -10.67 -4.59 -10.05
N GLU A 134 -11.30 -3.47 -10.43
CA GLU A 134 -11.03 -2.75 -11.68
C GLU A 134 -9.56 -2.31 -11.83
N ASP A 135 -8.89 -1.93 -10.75
CA ASP A 135 -7.48 -1.50 -10.82
C ASP A 135 -6.55 -2.69 -11.06
N ILE A 136 -6.86 -3.87 -10.49
CA ILE A 136 -6.09 -5.09 -10.73
C ILE A 136 -6.26 -5.52 -12.18
N ASP A 137 -7.50 -5.52 -12.68
CA ASP A 137 -7.80 -5.89 -14.06
C ASP A 137 -7.05 -5.02 -15.07
N LEU A 138 -7.12 -3.69 -14.91
CA LEU A 138 -6.35 -2.76 -15.74
C LEU A 138 -4.83 -2.96 -15.63
N ALA A 139 -4.32 -3.25 -14.43
CA ALA A 139 -2.90 -3.51 -14.25
C ALA A 139 -2.47 -4.81 -14.96
N VAL A 140 -3.31 -5.84 -14.95
CA VAL A 140 -3.09 -7.10 -15.69
C VAL A 140 -3.14 -6.84 -17.20
N ASP A 141 -4.11 -6.09 -17.71
CA ASP A 141 -4.18 -5.69 -19.13
C ASP A 141 -2.86 -5.06 -19.61
N ILE A 142 -2.29 -4.16 -18.81
CA ILE A 142 -1.02 -3.50 -19.15
C ILE A 142 0.13 -4.52 -19.17
N GLN A 143 0.17 -5.47 -18.21
CA GLN A 143 1.18 -6.53 -18.18
C GLN A 143 1.07 -7.46 -19.40
N GLU A 144 -0.14 -7.84 -19.81
CA GLU A 144 -0.37 -8.66 -21.00
C GLU A 144 0.12 -7.96 -22.28
N LYS A 145 -0.06 -6.64 -22.38
CA LYS A 145 0.47 -5.84 -23.50
C LYS A 145 2.00 -5.77 -23.50
N MET A 146 2.64 -5.75 -22.34
CA MET A 146 4.11 -5.72 -22.23
C MET A 146 4.74 -7.10 -22.46
N LEU A 147 4.05 -8.19 -22.13
CA LEU A 147 4.53 -9.56 -22.22
C LEU A 147 5.19 -9.91 -23.58
N PRO A 148 4.55 -9.67 -24.76
CA PRO A 148 5.15 -10.01 -26.05
C PRO A 148 6.40 -9.19 -26.40
N LEU A 149 6.69 -8.11 -25.67
CA LEU A 149 7.85 -7.25 -25.90
C LEU A 149 9.08 -7.72 -25.12
N ILE A 150 8.89 -8.56 -24.08
CA ILE A 150 9.96 -8.96 -23.14
C ILE A 150 11.16 -9.59 -23.87
N SER A 151 10.93 -10.37 -24.91
CA SER A 151 12.00 -11.05 -25.66
C SER A 151 12.84 -10.11 -26.53
N ASN A 152 12.34 -8.91 -26.86
CA ASN A 152 13.03 -7.94 -27.73
C ASN A 152 13.71 -6.80 -26.96
N VAL A 153 13.44 -6.67 -25.67
CA VAL A 153 13.97 -5.58 -24.84
C VAL A 153 14.94 -6.08 -23.77
N SER A 154 15.56 -5.14 -23.04
CA SER A 154 16.50 -5.50 -21.98
C SER A 154 15.81 -6.31 -20.88
N ALA A 155 16.45 -7.40 -20.44
CA ALA A 155 15.99 -8.19 -19.28
C ALA A 155 15.81 -7.31 -18.04
N ASP A 156 16.58 -6.23 -17.90
CA ASP A 156 16.47 -5.28 -16.79
C ASP A 156 15.07 -4.69 -16.64
N ILE A 157 14.35 -4.45 -17.74
CA ILE A 157 12.98 -3.92 -17.69
C ILE A 157 12.08 -4.93 -16.97
N THR A 158 12.24 -6.22 -17.29
CA THR A 158 11.47 -7.29 -16.65
C THR A 158 11.83 -7.42 -15.17
N LEU A 159 13.13 -7.44 -14.87
CA LEU A 159 13.65 -7.68 -13.51
C LEU A 159 13.41 -6.51 -12.54
N LYS A 160 13.49 -5.27 -13.02
CA LYS A 160 13.40 -4.07 -12.18
C LYS A 160 12.00 -3.47 -12.13
N ASN A 161 11.16 -3.73 -13.14
CA ASN A 161 9.84 -3.10 -13.24
C ASN A 161 8.69 -4.11 -13.26
N ILE A 162 8.68 -5.04 -14.22
CA ILE A 162 7.55 -5.98 -14.42
C ILE A 162 7.38 -6.91 -13.24
N LEU A 163 8.42 -7.64 -12.84
CA LEU A 163 8.35 -8.60 -11.74
C LEU A 163 8.04 -7.95 -10.39
N PRO A 164 8.67 -6.81 -10.02
CA PRO A 164 8.26 -6.08 -8.82
C PRO A 164 6.81 -5.62 -8.87
N SER A 165 6.29 -5.22 -10.04
CA SER A 165 4.89 -4.84 -10.18
C SER A 165 3.95 -6.01 -9.90
N ILE A 166 4.23 -7.18 -10.46
CA ILE A 166 3.46 -8.41 -10.21
C ILE A 166 3.52 -8.79 -8.73
N ASN A 167 4.72 -8.78 -8.12
CA ASN A 167 4.88 -9.05 -6.71
C ASN A 167 4.02 -8.13 -5.83
N ASN A 168 3.95 -6.83 -6.17
CA ASN A 168 3.13 -5.89 -5.43
C ASN A 168 1.63 -6.17 -5.64
N MET A 169 1.20 -6.51 -6.86
CA MET A 169 -0.21 -6.86 -7.13
C MET A 169 -0.69 -8.10 -6.35
N ILE A 170 0.19 -9.05 -6.07
CA ILE A 170 -0.12 -10.20 -5.20
C ILE A 170 -0.41 -9.76 -3.75
N ASP A 171 0.06 -8.58 -3.33
CA ASP A 171 -0.18 -8.00 -1.99
C ASP A 171 -1.55 -7.31 -1.86
N THR A 172 -2.36 -7.27 -2.93
CA THR A 172 -3.73 -6.74 -2.88
C THR A 172 -4.61 -7.59 -1.96
N PRO A 173 -5.58 -6.99 -1.23
CA PRO A 173 -6.46 -7.75 -0.34
C PRO A 173 -7.15 -8.90 -1.07
N GLU A 174 -7.19 -10.08 -0.43
CA GLU A 174 -7.73 -11.31 -1.02
C GLU A 174 -9.16 -11.14 -1.53
N GLU A 175 -10.02 -10.41 -0.78
CA GLU A 175 -11.39 -10.12 -1.20
C GLU A 175 -11.48 -9.40 -2.55
N ILE A 176 -10.54 -8.50 -2.83
CA ILE A 176 -10.44 -7.76 -4.09
C ILE A 176 -9.91 -8.66 -5.20
N LEU A 177 -8.92 -9.51 -4.92
CA LEU A 177 -8.41 -10.48 -5.90
C LEU A 177 -9.47 -11.50 -6.30
N VAL A 178 -10.28 -11.97 -5.35
CA VAL A 178 -11.41 -12.88 -5.60
C VAL A 178 -12.49 -12.18 -6.44
N GLU A 179 -12.80 -10.91 -6.15
CA GLU A 179 -13.74 -10.12 -6.95
C GLU A 179 -13.24 -9.95 -8.40
N ALA A 180 -11.97 -9.59 -8.59
CA ALA A 180 -11.37 -9.44 -9.91
C ALA A 180 -11.38 -10.77 -10.70
N GLU A 181 -11.03 -11.89 -10.07
CA GLU A 181 -11.12 -13.21 -10.71
C GLU A 181 -12.55 -13.55 -11.15
N GLN A 182 -13.55 -13.24 -10.33
CA GLN A 182 -14.95 -13.53 -10.66
C GLN A 182 -15.49 -12.66 -11.79
N SER A 183 -15.01 -11.42 -11.91
CA SER A 183 -15.43 -10.47 -12.93
C SER A 183 -14.79 -10.79 -14.28
N ASP A 184 -13.46 -10.89 -14.32
CA ASP A 184 -12.68 -10.84 -15.57
C ASP A 184 -11.58 -11.91 -15.65
N GLY A 185 -11.58 -12.90 -14.75
CA GLY A 185 -10.58 -13.98 -14.72
C GLY A 185 -9.16 -13.46 -14.44
N THR A 186 -9.05 -12.31 -13.77
CA THR A 186 -7.82 -11.55 -13.64
C THR A 186 -6.70 -12.30 -12.90
N GLY A 187 -7.05 -13.13 -11.90
CA GLY A 187 -6.08 -13.95 -11.18
C GLY A 187 -5.50 -15.05 -12.07
N SER A 188 -6.35 -15.72 -12.85
CA SER A 188 -5.92 -16.71 -13.85
C SER A 188 -5.00 -16.09 -14.90
N ARG A 189 -5.37 -14.93 -15.43
CA ARG A 189 -4.56 -14.17 -16.40
C ARG A 189 -3.21 -13.73 -15.84
N LEU A 190 -3.17 -13.28 -14.57
CA LEU A 190 -1.91 -12.94 -13.91
C LEU A 190 -0.98 -14.16 -13.76
N LEU A 191 -1.54 -15.35 -13.49
CA LEU A 191 -0.76 -16.59 -13.46
C LEU A 191 -0.19 -16.95 -14.84
N ASP A 192 -0.98 -16.79 -15.90
CA ASP A 192 -0.52 -17.02 -17.28
C ASP A 192 0.68 -16.12 -17.63
N ILE A 193 0.65 -14.85 -17.21
CA ILE A 193 1.76 -13.91 -17.38
C ILE A 193 3.00 -14.39 -16.61
N ILE A 194 2.85 -14.79 -15.34
CA ILE A 194 3.95 -15.30 -14.51
C ILE A 194 4.59 -16.54 -15.15
N GLU A 195 3.78 -17.42 -15.75
CA GLU A 195 4.25 -18.62 -16.44
C GLU A 195 4.98 -18.32 -17.76
N ALA A 196 4.54 -17.29 -18.49
CA ALA A 196 5.14 -16.91 -19.77
C ALA A 196 6.47 -16.14 -19.62
N ILE A 197 6.64 -15.31 -18.57
CA ILE A 197 7.85 -14.48 -18.41
C ILE A 197 9.17 -15.28 -18.49
N PRO A 198 9.33 -16.42 -17.78
CA PRO A 198 10.55 -17.24 -17.87
C PRO A 198 10.87 -17.74 -19.28
N GLU A 199 9.86 -17.89 -20.14
CA GLU A 199 10.02 -18.33 -21.53
C GLU A 199 10.48 -17.19 -22.43
N GLU A 200 10.04 -15.97 -22.15
CA GLU A 200 10.30 -14.78 -22.96
C GLU A 200 11.59 -14.05 -22.57
N ILE A 201 11.99 -14.09 -21.29
CA ILE A 201 13.10 -13.28 -20.81
C ILE A 201 14.44 -13.68 -21.48
N PRO A 202 15.19 -12.72 -22.05
CA PRO A 202 16.50 -13.02 -22.63
C PRO A 202 17.49 -13.38 -21.51
N LEU A 203 17.92 -14.64 -21.48
CA LEU A 203 18.91 -15.13 -20.53
C LEU A 203 20.32 -14.76 -21.01
N GLU A 204 20.98 -13.82 -20.32
CA GLU A 204 22.40 -13.50 -20.57
C GLU A 204 23.35 -14.65 -20.17
N GLY A 205 22.89 -15.58 -19.32
CA GLY A 205 23.64 -16.73 -18.84
C GLY A 205 22.88 -18.05 -18.93
N GLN A 206 23.31 -19.05 -18.14
CA GLN A 206 22.66 -20.36 -18.07
C GLN A 206 21.43 -20.38 -17.16
N GLN A 207 21.29 -19.44 -16.23
CA GLN A 207 20.20 -19.43 -15.26
C GLN A 207 19.81 -18.01 -14.85
N LEU A 208 18.55 -17.88 -14.48
CA LEU A 208 17.95 -16.73 -13.82
C LEU A 208 17.28 -17.22 -12.54
N THR A 209 17.46 -16.47 -11.45
CA THR A 209 16.69 -16.68 -10.22
C THR A 209 16.37 -15.31 -9.64
N VAL A 210 15.08 -15.05 -9.46
CA VAL A 210 14.54 -13.80 -8.90
C VAL A 210 13.63 -14.15 -7.74
N LEU A 211 13.78 -13.42 -6.65
CA LEU A 211 13.01 -13.63 -5.44
C LEU A 211 12.51 -12.29 -4.93
N HIS A 212 11.20 -12.24 -4.75
CA HIS A 212 10.47 -11.21 -4.06
C HIS A 212 9.69 -11.86 -2.90
N PRO A 213 9.17 -11.08 -1.94
CA PRO A 213 8.44 -11.63 -0.79
C PRO A 213 7.27 -12.54 -1.17
N ASN A 214 6.57 -12.22 -2.26
CA ASN A 214 5.35 -12.91 -2.70
C ASN A 214 5.53 -13.67 -4.02
N LEU A 215 6.73 -13.62 -4.65
CA LEU A 215 6.97 -14.18 -5.98
C LEU A 215 8.41 -14.69 -6.11
N GLY A 216 8.56 -15.95 -6.55
CA GLY A 216 9.85 -16.53 -6.93
C GLY A 216 9.83 -17.02 -8.37
N ILE A 217 10.80 -16.62 -9.17
CA ILE A 217 10.97 -17.06 -10.56
C ILE A 217 12.34 -17.66 -10.77
N GLY A 218 12.39 -18.85 -11.36
CA GLY A 218 13.62 -19.52 -11.75
C GLY A 218 13.53 -19.99 -13.19
N ALA A 219 14.53 -19.65 -14.01
CA ALA A 219 14.67 -20.15 -15.37
C ALA A 219 16.07 -20.72 -15.57
N ILE A 220 16.19 -21.85 -16.24
CA ILE A 220 17.49 -22.41 -16.64
C ILE A 220 17.48 -22.77 -18.11
N LYS A 221 18.58 -22.48 -18.78
CA LYS A 221 18.85 -22.97 -20.13
C LYS A 221 19.50 -24.34 -20.04
N VAL A 222 18.87 -25.34 -20.65
CA VAL A 222 19.35 -26.73 -20.64
C VAL A 222 19.70 -27.19 -22.04
N GLU A 223 20.78 -27.96 -22.15
CA GLU A 223 21.12 -28.68 -23.37
C GLU A 223 20.49 -30.08 -23.31
N LYS A 224 19.65 -30.39 -24.29
CA LYS A 224 18.86 -31.63 -24.33
C LYS A 224 19.72 -32.89 -24.15
N ASP A 225 20.90 -32.91 -24.75
CA ASP A 225 21.76 -34.09 -24.78
C ASP A 225 22.60 -34.27 -23.50
N THR A 226 22.70 -33.23 -22.67
CA THR A 226 23.49 -33.26 -21.42
C THR A 226 22.63 -33.11 -20.16
N PHE A 227 21.31 -32.89 -20.31
CA PHE A 227 20.39 -32.67 -19.20
C PHE A 227 20.07 -33.96 -18.44
N ASN A 228 20.45 -34.00 -17.16
CA ASN A 228 20.23 -35.14 -16.26
C ASN A 228 19.19 -34.86 -15.16
N GLY A 229 18.37 -33.81 -15.33
CA GLY A 229 17.35 -33.39 -14.37
C GLY A 229 17.71 -32.08 -13.63
N ALA A 230 16.69 -31.43 -13.08
CA ALA A 230 16.80 -30.25 -12.23
C ALA A 230 15.84 -30.35 -11.04
N VAL A 231 16.23 -29.76 -9.92
CA VAL A 231 15.38 -29.60 -8.73
C VAL A 231 15.36 -28.13 -8.39
N TYR A 232 14.17 -27.63 -8.12
CA TYR A 232 13.98 -26.32 -7.56
C TYR A 232 13.32 -26.44 -6.19
N GLY A 233 13.74 -25.60 -5.26
CA GLY A 233 13.18 -25.54 -3.92
C GLY A 233 13.38 -24.17 -3.33
N ILE A 234 12.44 -23.76 -2.47
CA ILE A 234 12.53 -22.53 -1.69
C ILE A 234 13.04 -22.92 -0.31
N SER A 235 14.24 -22.46 0.06
CA SER A 235 14.81 -22.70 1.39
C SER A 235 14.55 -21.50 2.30
N PHE A 236 13.78 -21.69 3.37
CA PHE A 236 13.60 -20.66 4.40
C PHE A 236 14.79 -20.66 5.37
N GLY A 237 15.70 -19.70 5.22
CA GLY A 237 16.82 -19.47 6.14
C GLY A 237 16.41 -18.60 7.34
N ASN A 238 16.93 -18.88 8.53
CA ASN A 238 16.68 -18.13 9.78
C ASN A 238 17.22 -16.67 9.81
N LYS A 239 17.51 -16.07 8.65
CA LYS A 239 17.79 -14.64 8.47
C LYS A 239 17.28 -14.25 7.08
N GLU A 240 16.49 -13.18 7.06
CA GLU A 240 15.96 -12.43 5.91
C GLU A 240 16.35 -12.96 4.50
N ASN A 241 15.35 -13.52 3.80
CA ASN A 241 15.14 -13.46 2.36
C ASN A 241 16.32 -13.78 1.40
N GLU A 242 17.10 -14.82 1.66
CA GLU A 242 17.98 -15.40 0.63
C GLU A 242 17.48 -16.81 0.26
N ALA A 243 16.80 -16.98 -0.89
CA ALA A 243 16.64 -18.31 -1.46
C ALA A 243 17.87 -18.67 -2.30
N LYS A 244 18.34 -19.90 -2.13
CA LYS A 244 19.47 -20.46 -2.88
C LYS A 244 18.95 -21.44 -3.91
N THR A 245 19.34 -21.26 -5.16
CA THR A 245 19.22 -22.31 -6.17
C THR A 245 20.25 -23.40 -5.83
N MET A 246 19.81 -24.46 -5.17
CA MET A 246 20.62 -25.65 -4.95
C MET A 246 20.25 -26.71 -5.99
N VAL A 247 21.15 -26.97 -6.94
CA VAL A 247 21.07 -28.15 -7.79
C VAL A 247 21.56 -29.35 -6.97
N GLN A 248 20.64 -30.04 -6.29
CA GLN A 248 20.93 -31.30 -5.60
C GLN A 248 19.79 -32.29 -5.81
N TYR A 249 20.16 -33.50 -6.24
CA TYR A 249 19.25 -34.62 -6.45
C TYR A 249 18.54 -34.99 -5.13
N PHE A 250 17.23 -34.74 -5.01
CA PHE A 250 16.16 -35.53 -4.34
C PHE A 250 14.90 -34.69 -4.00
N LEU A 251 13.73 -35.36 -3.99
CA LEU A 251 12.33 -34.89 -3.92
C LEU A 251 11.88 -34.13 -2.65
N MET A 252 11.13 -33.02 -2.79
CA MET A 252 9.81 -32.74 -2.12
C MET A 252 9.21 -31.36 -2.51
N ILE A 253 7.92 -31.14 -2.19
CA ILE A 253 6.87 -30.33 -2.87
C ILE A 253 6.53 -28.96 -2.18
N SER A 254 6.10 -27.95 -2.98
CA SER A 254 5.33 -26.69 -2.70
C SER A 254 6.03 -25.43 -2.13
N PRO A 255 5.51 -24.18 -2.34
CA PRO A 255 4.36 -23.70 -3.15
C PRO A 255 4.77 -22.83 -4.38
N LEU A 256 3.83 -22.64 -5.33
CA LEU A 256 3.85 -21.83 -6.57
C LEU A 256 5.25 -21.43 -7.07
N LEU A 257 5.94 -22.43 -7.60
CA LEU A 257 7.15 -22.24 -8.35
C LEU A 257 6.86 -22.67 -9.78
N THR A 258 6.74 -21.71 -10.69
CA THR A 258 6.59 -22.02 -12.11
C THR A 258 7.97 -22.31 -12.69
N VAL A 259 8.13 -23.50 -13.26
CA VAL A 259 9.40 -23.98 -13.83
C VAL A 259 9.20 -24.16 -15.33
N CYS A 260 9.77 -23.26 -16.11
CA CYS A 260 9.78 -23.37 -17.57
C CYS A 260 11.17 -23.78 -18.06
N SER A 261 11.25 -24.86 -18.83
CA SER A 261 12.49 -25.33 -19.47
C SER A 261 12.44 -25.02 -20.97
N LYS A 262 13.29 -24.11 -21.44
CA LYS A 262 13.38 -23.74 -22.86
C LYS A 262 14.41 -24.65 -23.57
N TYR A 263 13.96 -25.40 -24.57
CA TYR A 263 14.84 -26.18 -25.45
C TYR A 263 15.27 -25.34 -26.66
N PRO A 264 16.57 -25.29 -27.01
CA PRO A 264 16.98 -24.70 -28.27
C PRO A 264 16.52 -25.57 -29.44
N ASN A 265 15.99 -24.93 -30.49
CA ASN A 265 15.84 -25.51 -31.82
C ASN A 265 17.20 -25.67 -32.51
#